data_AF-A0A3R9NFE8-F1
#
_entry.id   AF-A0A3R9NFE8-F1
#
_cell.length_a   1.000
_cell.length_b   1.000
_cell.length_c   1.000
_cell.angle_alpha   90.00
_cell.angle_beta   90.00
_cell.angle_gamma   90.00
#
_symmetry.space_group_name_H-M   'P 1'
#
loop_
_entity.id
_entity.type
_entity.pdbx_description
1 polymer ?
#
loop_
_entity_poly.entity_id
_entity_poly.type
_entity_poly.pdbx_seq_one_letter_code
_entity_poly.pdbx_strand_id
1 'polypeptide(L)'
;MFSQLRMREEQALLAQDYALETARAEGLEKGLERGLERGRAEGIEQGRAEGIEEGLKVGLVNLVRQGLLPSEVASQQLGMTVAEFEELL
;
A
#
# COMPACT_ATOMS: atom_id res chain seq x y z
N MET A 1 54.19 -5.98 27.85
CA MET A 1 53.09 -6.91 27.51
C MET A 1 51.69 -6.33 27.79
N PHE A 2 51.43 -5.70 28.94
CA PHE A 2 50.09 -5.19 29.29
C PHE A 2 49.47 -4.14 28.34
N SER A 3 50.27 -3.35 27.62
CA SER A 3 49.76 -2.30 26.71
C SER A 3 49.12 -2.87 25.42
N GLN A 4 49.68 -3.93 24.82
CA GLN A 4 49.12 -4.51 23.59
C GLN A 4 47.82 -5.27 23.83
N LEU A 5 47.63 -5.84 25.03
CA LEU A 5 46.40 -6.56 25.38
C LEU A 5 45.23 -5.58 25.50
N ARG A 6 45.41 -4.45 26.22
CA ARG A 6 44.40 -3.39 26.33
C ARG A 6 44.02 -2.80 24.98
N MET A 7 45.01 -2.54 24.12
CA MET A 7 44.75 -2.03 22.76
C MET A 7 43.87 -2.99 21.94
N ARG A 8 44.06 -4.31 22.08
CA ARG A 8 43.23 -5.31 21.40
C ARG A 8 41.82 -5.39 21.99
N GLU A 9 41.70 -5.28 23.30
CA GLU A 9 40.39 -5.24 23.98
C GLU A 9 39.59 -4.00 23.55
N GLU A 10 40.22 -2.83 23.51
CA GLU A 10 39.61 -1.59 23.02
C GLU A 10 39.22 -1.71 21.53
N GLN A 11 40.06 -2.28 20.68
CA GLN A 11 39.73 -2.52 19.28
C GLN A 11 38.57 -3.51 19.09
N ALA A 12 38.50 -4.56 19.91
CA ALA A 12 37.42 -5.53 19.85
C ALA A 12 36.08 -4.93 20.29
N LEU A 13 36.09 -4.07 21.31
CA LEU A 13 34.91 -3.31 21.74
C LEU A 13 34.44 -2.36 20.64
N LEU A 14 35.34 -1.59 20.04
CA LEU A 14 35.00 -0.69 18.93
C LEU A 14 34.45 -1.43 17.71
N ALA A 15 35.01 -2.60 17.37
CA ALA A 15 34.50 -3.42 16.27
C ALA A 15 33.12 -3.99 16.57
N GLN A 16 32.86 -4.38 17.83
CA GLN A 16 31.55 -4.86 18.27
C GLN A 16 30.50 -3.74 18.20
N ASP A 17 30.82 -2.55 18.70
CA ASP A 17 29.92 -1.39 18.66
C ASP A 17 29.62 -1.00 17.20
N TYR A 18 30.64 -0.98 16.34
CA TYR A 18 30.46 -0.70 14.92
C TYR A 18 29.57 -1.74 14.21
N ALA A 19 29.77 -3.02 14.50
CA ALA A 19 28.94 -4.09 13.94
C ALA A 19 27.48 -4.00 14.42
N LEU A 20 27.27 -3.67 15.70
CA LEU A 20 25.94 -3.51 16.27
C LEU A 20 25.21 -2.32 15.65
N GLU A 21 25.88 -1.17 15.55
CA GLU A 21 25.31 0.03 14.92
C GLU A 21 25.01 -0.19 13.44
N THR A 22 25.89 -0.88 12.72
CA THR A 22 25.67 -1.25 11.31
C THR A 22 24.46 -2.18 11.17
N ALA A 23 24.36 -3.22 11.99
CA ALA A 23 23.24 -4.15 11.96
C ALA A 23 21.90 -3.46 12.30
N ARG A 24 21.91 -2.50 13.23
CA ARG A 24 20.74 -1.67 13.56
C ARG A 24 20.34 -0.78 12.40
N ALA A 25 21.30 -0.06 11.81
CA ALA A 25 21.06 0.81 10.68
C ALA A 25 20.48 0.04 9.49
N GLU A 26 21.10 -1.07 9.11
CA GLU A 26 20.59 -1.93 8.03
C GLU A 26 19.21 -2.52 8.34
N GLY A 27 18.98 -2.95 9.59
CA GLY A 27 17.70 -3.50 10.01
C GLY A 27 16.58 -2.46 9.92
N LEU A 28 16.85 -1.23 10.33
CA LEU A 28 15.92 -0.11 10.25
C LEU A 28 15.66 0.30 8.80
N GLU A 29 16.70 0.41 7.98
CA GLU A 29 16.60 0.73 6.56
C GLU A 29 15.75 -0.31 5.81
N LYS A 30 16.07 -1.60 5.97
CA LYS A 30 15.31 -2.71 5.36
C LYS A 30 13.86 -2.75 5.87
N GLY A 31 13.64 -2.45 7.15
CA GLY A 31 12.30 -2.39 7.73
C GLY A 31 11.46 -1.26 7.14
N LEU A 32 12.04 -0.07 7.03
CA LEU A 32 11.39 1.11 6.45
C LEU A 32 11.12 0.93 4.96
N GLU A 33 12.09 0.47 4.19
CA GLU A 33 11.95 0.25 2.75
C GLU A 33 10.81 -0.74 2.47
N ARG A 34 10.80 -1.89 3.15
CA ARG A 34 9.73 -2.89 2.99
C ARG A 34 8.36 -2.36 3.44
N GLY A 35 8.32 -1.59 4.53
CA GLY A 35 7.08 -1.01 5.03
C GLY A 35 6.49 0.01 4.05
N LEU A 36 7.33 0.89 3.52
CA LEU A 36 6.92 1.90 2.54
C LEU A 36 6.53 1.29 1.20
N GLU A 37 7.29 0.32 0.71
CA GLU A 37 7.00 -0.36 -0.56
C GLU A 37 5.65 -1.08 -0.49
N ARG A 38 5.40 -1.85 0.58
CA ARG A 38 4.12 -2.54 0.79
C ARG A 38 2.97 -1.57 0.95
N GLY A 39 3.10 -0.60 1.85
CA GLY A 39 2.02 0.38 2.10
C GLY A 39 1.68 1.19 0.85
N ARG A 40 2.69 1.52 0.02
CA ARG A 40 2.47 2.20 -1.26
C ARG A 40 1.79 1.29 -2.29
N ALA A 41 2.25 0.04 -2.42
CA ALA A 41 1.65 -0.91 -3.35
C ALA A 41 0.18 -1.19 -3.02
N GLU A 42 -0.10 -1.49 -1.75
CA GLU A 42 -1.46 -1.74 -1.24
C GLU A 42 -2.36 -0.50 -1.42
N GLY A 43 -1.87 0.69 -1.06
CA GLY A 43 -2.63 1.93 -1.21
C GLY A 43 -2.93 2.28 -2.67
N ILE A 44 -2.00 2.04 -3.59
CA ILE A 44 -2.23 2.25 -5.03
C ILE A 44 -3.24 1.23 -5.57
N GLU A 45 -3.10 -0.05 -5.19
CA GLU A 45 -4.00 -1.10 -5.65
C GLU A 45 -5.44 -0.85 -5.18
N GLN A 46 -5.61 -0.56 -3.88
CA GLN A 46 -6.91 -0.26 -3.30
C GLN A 46 -7.53 1.00 -3.93
N GLY A 47 -6.78 2.12 -3.98
CA GLY A 47 -7.28 3.36 -4.57
C GLY A 47 -7.64 3.21 -6.06
N ARG A 48 -6.90 2.36 -6.81
CA ARG A 48 -7.23 2.07 -8.21
C ARG A 48 -8.48 1.22 -8.33
N ALA A 49 -8.66 0.21 -7.48
CA ALA A 49 -9.85 -0.63 -7.48
C ALA A 49 -11.11 0.19 -7.15
N GLU A 50 -11.05 0.98 -6.07
CA GLU A 50 -12.14 1.87 -5.65
C GLU A 50 -12.45 2.90 -6.75
N GLY A 51 -11.44 3.56 -7.32
CA GLY A 51 -11.65 4.55 -8.38
C GLY A 51 -12.24 3.96 -9.68
N ILE A 52 -11.91 2.71 -10.01
CA ILE A 52 -12.52 2.01 -11.17
C ILE A 52 -13.98 1.69 -10.87
N GLU A 53 -14.30 1.20 -9.68
CA GLU A 53 -15.66 0.86 -9.27
C GLU A 53 -16.56 2.12 -9.24
N GLU A 54 -16.09 3.19 -8.62
CA GLU A 54 -16.81 4.48 -8.61
C GLU A 54 -16.97 5.04 -10.02
N GLY A 55 -15.91 5.00 -10.84
CA GLY A 55 -15.96 5.47 -12.22
C GLY A 55 -16.96 4.69 -13.07
N LEU A 56 -17.02 3.36 -12.90
CA LEU A 56 -18.00 2.51 -13.56
C LEU A 56 -19.42 2.86 -13.13
N LYS A 57 -19.64 3.04 -11.83
CA LYS A 57 -20.94 3.41 -11.25
C LYS A 57 -21.44 4.73 -11.82
N VAL A 58 -20.61 5.78 -11.80
CA VAL A 58 -20.94 7.09 -12.38
C VAL A 58 -21.18 6.99 -13.89
N GLY A 59 -20.37 6.22 -14.61
CA GLY A 59 -20.53 6.00 -16.05
C GLY A 59 -21.88 5.38 -16.40
N LEU A 60 -22.27 4.31 -15.69
CA LEU A 60 -23.53 3.62 -15.91
C LEU A 60 -24.75 4.50 -15.56
N VAL A 61 -24.70 5.24 -14.46
CA VAL A 61 -25.73 6.22 -14.09
C VAL A 61 -25.91 7.26 -15.20
N ASN A 62 -24.81 7.79 -15.75
CA ASN A 62 -24.87 8.77 -16.83
C ASN A 62 -25.48 8.19 -18.12
N LEU A 63 -25.14 6.95 -18.47
CA LEU A 63 -25.73 6.27 -19.64
C LEU A 63 -27.24 6.07 -19.49
N VAL A 64 -27.69 5.70 -18.29
CA VAL A 64 -29.12 5.54 -17.99
C VAL A 64 -29.84 6.89 -18.03
N ARG A 65 -29.28 7.93 -17.41
CA ARG A 65 -29.83 9.30 -17.47
C ARG A 65 -29.93 9.86 -18.89
N GLN A 66 -29.01 9.45 -19.79
CA GLN A 66 -29.05 9.83 -21.20
C GLN A 66 -30.02 8.96 -22.03
N GLY A 67 -30.67 7.96 -21.42
CA GLY A 67 -31.56 7.03 -22.11
C GLY A 67 -30.83 6.06 -23.03
N LEU A 68 -29.51 5.92 -22.89
CA LEU A 68 -28.67 5.05 -23.72
C LEU A 68 -28.60 3.61 -23.19
N LEU A 69 -28.97 3.42 -21.91
CA LEU A 69 -28.95 2.12 -21.24
C LEU A 69 -30.17 2.00 -20.31
N PRO A 70 -30.83 0.83 -20.21
CA PRO A 70 -31.88 0.61 -19.22
C PRO A 70 -31.29 0.32 -17.83
N SER A 71 -32.00 0.73 -16.78
CA SER A 71 -31.60 0.55 -15.37
C SER A 71 -31.36 -0.92 -14.99
N GLU A 72 -32.09 -1.84 -15.62
CA GLU A 72 -31.95 -3.29 -15.41
C GLU A 72 -30.57 -3.82 -15.82
N VAL A 73 -30.02 -3.30 -16.93
CA VAL A 73 -28.70 -3.72 -17.41
C VAL A 73 -27.59 -3.05 -16.59
N ALA A 74 -27.77 -1.79 -16.22
CA ALA A 74 -26.82 -1.06 -15.40
C ALA A 74 -26.68 -1.63 -13.98
N SER A 75 -27.81 -1.96 -13.34
CA SER A 75 -27.84 -2.58 -12.00
C SER A 75 -27.19 -3.96 -11.98
N GLN A 76 -27.45 -4.80 -12.97
CA GLN A 76 -26.79 -6.11 -13.12
C GLN A 76 -25.27 -6.00 -13.24
N GLN A 77 -24.78 -5.00 -14.00
CA GLN A 77 -23.35 -4.79 -14.20
C GLN A 77 -22.63 -4.34 -12.91
N LEU A 78 -23.35 -3.68 -12.01
CA LEU A 78 -22.86 -3.31 -10.68
C LEU A 78 -23.16 -4.36 -9.61
N GLY A 79 -23.80 -5.47 -9.95
CA GLY A 79 -24.14 -6.53 -9.01
C GLY A 79 -25.16 -6.13 -7.94
N MET A 80 -26.00 -5.13 -8.22
CA MET A 80 -27.03 -4.64 -7.30
C MET A 80 -28.43 -4.80 -7.90
N THR A 81 -29.47 -4.59 -7.10
CA THR A 81 -30.86 -4.62 -7.55
C THR A 81 -31.20 -3.35 -8.35
N VAL A 82 -32.26 -3.44 -9.16
CA VAL A 82 -32.76 -2.28 -9.92
C VAL A 82 -33.17 -1.14 -8.97
N ALA A 83 -33.82 -1.46 -7.85
CA ALA A 83 -34.22 -0.48 -6.85
C ALA A 83 -33.02 0.27 -6.24
N GLU A 84 -31.97 -0.47 -5.84
CA GLU A 84 -30.73 0.15 -5.32
C GLU A 84 -30.05 1.03 -6.37
N PHE A 85 -30.12 0.64 -7.64
CA PHE A 85 -29.58 1.45 -8.73
C PHE A 85 -30.41 2.70 -8.99
N GLU A 86 -31.74 2.61 -8.92
CA GLU A 86 -32.64 3.75 -9.09
C GLU A 86 -32.47 4.81 -7.99
N GLU A 87 -32.03 4.43 -6.79
CA GLU A 87 -31.64 5.39 -5.74
C GLU A 87 -30.41 6.25 -6.11
N LEU A 88 -29.63 5.83 -7.12
CA LEU A 88 -28.45 6.55 -7.61
C LEU A 88 -28.74 7.49 -8.79
N LEU A 89 -29.92 7.36 -9.41
CA LEU A 89 -30.36 8.13 -10.58
C LEU A 89 -30.85 9.53 -10.21
#